data_AF-A0A7C7NQL1-F1
#
_entry.id   AF-A0A7C7NQL1-F1
#
_cell.length_a   1.000
_cell.length_b   1.000
_cell.length_c   1.000
_cell.angle_alpha   90.00
_cell.angle_beta   90.00
_cell.angle_gamma   90.00
#
_symmetry.space_group_name_H-M   'P 1'
#
loop_
_entity.id
_entity.type
_entity.pdbx_description
1 polymer ?
#
loop_
_entity_poly.entity_id
_entity_poly.type
_entity_poly.pdbx_seq_one_letter_code
_entity_poly.pdbx_strand_id
1 'polypeptide(L)'
;MSRVVKIVGKVKIENLELAEEAIRESGISGVTIKNGQFVFEGYDYYDGVGKESDIAKIEKIYQKKWNDHLKELEEQERRRIEEEKRKFREEQLAKVMENAKKHGYKLKKEVREDNTIKIVLERRVY
;
A
#
# COMPACT_ATOMS: atom_id res chain seq x y z
N MET A 1 11.04 -0.06 48.25
CA MET A 1 10.05 -0.29 47.17
C MET A 1 10.51 0.46 45.94
N SER A 2 10.97 -0.24 44.90
CA SER A 2 11.38 0.38 43.63
C SER A 2 10.15 0.90 42.90
N ARG A 3 10.20 2.13 42.36
CA ARG A 3 9.10 2.72 41.60
C ARG A 3 9.30 2.34 40.13
N VAL A 4 8.36 1.60 39.56
CA VAL A 4 8.39 1.28 38.13
C VAL A 4 7.83 2.46 37.35
N VAL A 5 8.60 2.96 36.39
CA VAL A 5 8.16 3.99 35.45
C VAL A 5 7.72 3.30 34.17
N LYS A 6 6.47 3.54 33.76
CA LYS A 6 5.91 3.05 32.51
C LYS A 6 5.53 4.23 31.63
N ILE A 7 6.13 4.31 30.46
CA ILE A 7 5.82 5.33 29.45
C ILE A 7 5.24 4.61 28.24
N VAL A 8 4.08 5.08 27.77
CA VAL A 8 3.35 4.49 26.66
C VAL A 8 3.26 5.51 25.53
N GLY A 9 3.61 5.06 24.32
CA GLY A 9 3.49 5.84 23.09
C GLY A 9 2.03 6.09 22.71
N LYS A 10 1.83 7.11 21.87
CA LYS A 10 0.51 7.53 21.38
C LYS A 10 0.11 6.78 20.12
N VAL A 11 1.09 6.34 19.32
CA VAL A 11 0.83 5.71 18.03
C VAL A 11 0.45 4.24 18.20
N LYS A 12 -0.62 3.83 17.50
CA LYS A 12 -0.97 2.42 17.33
C LYS A 12 -0.16 1.84 16.17
N ILE A 13 0.49 0.72 16.46
CA ILE A 13 1.28 -0.06 15.52
C ILE A 13 0.34 -1.01 14.80
N GLU A 14 0.27 -0.87 13.49
CA GLU A 14 -0.50 -1.73 12.58
C GLU A 14 0.40 -2.80 11.95
N ASN A 15 1.69 -2.50 11.75
CA ASN A 15 2.68 -3.45 11.25
C ASN A 15 3.84 -3.60 12.25
N LEU A 16 3.96 -4.81 12.80
CA LEU A 16 4.98 -5.16 13.81
C LEU A 16 6.41 -5.11 13.23
N GLU A 17 6.61 -5.53 11.99
CA GLU A 17 7.94 -5.59 11.36
C GLU A 17 8.53 -4.19 11.19
N LEU A 18 7.71 -3.24 10.71
CA LEU A 18 8.10 -1.84 10.57
C LEU A 18 8.36 -1.18 11.93
N ALA A 19 7.64 -1.59 12.96
CA ALA A 19 7.87 -1.09 14.31
C ALA A 19 9.17 -1.61 14.91
N GLU A 20 9.51 -2.89 14.71
CA GLU A 20 10.81 -3.45 15.10
C GLU A 20 11.97 -2.82 14.35
N GLU A 21 11.80 -2.54 13.06
CA GLU A 21 12.76 -1.77 12.29
C GLU A 21 12.93 -0.35 12.80
N ALA A 22 11.84 0.36 13.13
CA ALA A 22 11.90 1.70 13.67
C ALA A 22 12.64 1.73 15.02
N ILE A 23 12.45 0.71 15.87
CA ILE A 23 13.21 0.56 17.12
C ILE A 23 14.69 0.34 16.83
N ARG A 24 15.04 -0.59 15.92
CA ARG A 24 16.44 -0.88 15.53
C ARG A 24 17.15 0.35 14.98
N GLU A 25 16.51 1.08 14.08
CA GLU A 25 17.05 2.27 13.43
C GLU A 25 17.25 3.43 14.42
N SER A 26 16.35 3.54 15.39
CA SER A 26 16.47 4.56 16.44
C SER A 26 17.61 4.30 17.43
N GLY A 27 18.07 3.05 17.55
CA GLY A 27 19.12 2.64 18.50
C GLY A 27 18.74 2.79 19.97
N ILE A 28 17.47 3.04 20.28
CA ILE A 28 17.00 3.29 21.65
C ILE A 28 16.74 1.94 22.34
N SER A 29 17.48 1.68 23.41
CA SER A 29 17.30 0.51 24.25
C SER A 29 16.16 0.71 25.27
N GLY A 30 15.46 -0.40 25.57
CA GLY A 30 14.41 -0.48 26.58
C GLY A 30 12.98 -0.18 26.10
N VAL A 31 12.78 0.09 24.81
CA VAL A 31 11.44 0.23 24.23
C VAL A 31 10.99 -1.13 23.69
N THR A 32 9.86 -1.60 24.17
CA THR A 32 9.20 -2.84 23.75
C THR A 32 7.85 -2.54 23.12
N ILE A 33 7.33 -3.45 22.31
CA ILE A 33 5.98 -3.32 21.76
C ILE A 33 5.03 -4.10 22.65
N LYS A 34 4.05 -3.44 23.27
CA LYS A 34 2.98 -4.09 24.03
C LYS A 34 1.63 -3.52 23.60
N ASN A 35 0.65 -4.40 23.37
CA ASN A 35 -0.70 -4.04 22.93
C ASN A 35 -0.74 -3.16 21.67
N GLY A 36 0.20 -3.36 20.74
CA GLY A 36 0.29 -2.55 19.53
C GLY A 36 0.73 -1.11 19.79
N GLN A 37 1.44 -0.83 20.88
CA GLN A 37 2.03 0.48 21.17
C GLN A 37 3.47 0.33 21.64
N PHE A 38 4.28 1.38 21.44
CA PHE A 38 5.62 1.45 21.99
C PHE A 38 5.54 1.70 23.50
N VAL A 39 6.17 0.84 24.29
CA VAL A 39 6.15 0.89 25.75
C VAL A 39 7.56 0.80 26.28
N PHE A 40 7.92 1.77 27.12
CA PHE A 40 9.13 1.74 27.93
C PHE A 40 8.77 1.37 29.37
N GLU A 41 9.48 0.41 29.95
CA GLU A 41 9.37 0.01 31.35
C GLU A 41 10.75 0.08 32.00
N GLY A 42 10.92 0.96 32.99
CA GLY A 42 12.16 1.18 33.74
C GLY A 42 11.94 1.09 35.26
N TYR A 43 13.01 0.82 36.00
CA TYR A 43 12.95 0.60 37.46
C TYR A 43 13.37 1.83 38.30
N ASP A 44 13.83 2.90 37.66
CA ASP A 44 14.18 4.19 38.28
C ASP A 44 13.51 5.39 37.58
N TYR A 45 13.24 6.46 38.32
CA TYR A 45 12.76 7.74 37.80
C TYR A 45 13.73 8.33 36.77
N TYR A 46 15.03 8.21 37.02
CA TYR A 46 16.07 8.68 36.09
C TYR A 46 16.10 7.90 34.77
N ASP A 47 15.63 6.64 34.76
CA ASP A 47 15.52 5.83 33.53
C ASP A 47 14.42 6.34 32.60
N GLY A 48 13.39 7.02 33.13
CA GLY A 48 12.28 7.57 32.36
C GLY A 48 12.57 8.94 31.74
N VAL A 49 13.63 9.63 32.18
CA VAL A 49 13.93 11.00 31.72
C VAL A 49 14.35 10.96 30.25
N GLY A 50 13.63 11.71 29.40
CA GLY A 50 13.90 11.80 27.97
C GLY A 50 13.34 10.66 27.12
N LYS A 51 12.84 9.57 27.74
CA LYS A 51 12.28 8.42 27.02
C LYS A 51 10.99 8.73 26.26
N GLU A 52 10.22 9.73 26.70
CA GLU A 52 9.09 10.26 25.93
C GLU A 52 9.55 10.84 24.58
N SER A 53 10.67 11.57 24.57
CA SER A 53 11.22 12.15 23.34
C SER A 53 11.78 11.08 22.41
N ASP A 54 12.32 10.02 22.98
CA ASP A 54 12.85 8.87 22.27
C ASP A 54 11.73 8.02 21.64
N ILE A 55 10.65 7.78 22.38
CA ILE A 55 9.43 7.16 21.82
C ILE A 55 8.87 8.02 20.69
N ALA A 56 8.80 9.35 20.87
CA ALA A 56 8.32 10.24 19.82
C ALA A 56 9.20 10.22 18.55
N LYS A 57 10.51 9.98 18.66
CA LYS A 57 11.39 9.77 17.50
C LYS A 57 11.08 8.45 16.80
N ILE A 58 10.94 7.35 17.55
CA ILE A 58 10.56 6.04 17.01
C ILE A 58 9.22 6.13 16.29
N GLU A 59 8.24 6.81 16.90
CA GLU A 59 6.91 7.03 16.31
C GLU A 59 6.99 7.77 14.97
N LYS A 60 7.82 8.81 14.87
CA LYS A 60 8.03 9.54 13.60
C LYS A 60 8.65 8.66 12.52
N ILE A 61 9.65 7.86 12.87
CA ILE A 61 10.30 6.94 11.93
C ILE A 61 9.30 5.89 11.46
N TYR A 62 8.56 5.29 12.39
CA TYR A 62 7.51 4.33 12.10
C TYR A 62 6.43 4.92 11.18
N GLN A 63 5.90 6.11 11.50
CA GLN A 63 4.90 6.78 10.66
C GLN A 63 5.41 7.05 9.25
N LYS A 64 6.67 7.48 9.11
CA LYS A 64 7.26 7.71 7.79
C LYS A 64 7.32 6.41 6.99
N LYS A 65 7.87 5.34 7.55
CA LYS A 65 7.94 4.03 6.90
C LYS A 65 6.57 3.46 6.58
N TRP A 66 5.59 3.66 7.48
CA TRP A 66 4.22 3.24 7.24
C TRP A 66 3.60 3.96 6.05
N ASN A 67 3.77 5.27 5.96
CA ASN A 67 3.29 6.05 4.82
C ASN A 67 3.96 5.63 3.52
N ASP A 68 5.28 5.37 3.55
CA ASP A 68 6.02 4.90 2.37
C ASP A 68 5.51 3.52 1.91
N HIS A 69 5.31 2.60 2.85
CA HIS A 69 4.76 1.26 2.57
C HIS A 69 3.31 1.33 2.04
N LEU A 70 2.46 2.17 2.62
CA LEU A 70 1.10 2.39 2.12
C LEU A 70 1.10 2.95 0.69
N LYS A 71 2.00 3.88 0.40
CA LYS A 71 2.14 4.46 -0.94
C LYS A 71 2.60 3.41 -1.96
N GLU A 72 3.53 2.54 -1.59
CA GLU A 72 3.97 1.45 -2.44
C GLU A 72 2.84 0.46 -2.72
N LEU A 73 2.08 0.08 -1.70
CA LEU A 73 0.89 -0.77 -1.85
C LEU A 73 -0.16 -0.14 -2.76
N GLU A 74 -0.44 1.16 -2.59
CA GLU A 74 -1.38 1.88 -3.45
C GLU A 74 -0.92 1.89 -4.91
N GLU A 75 0.37 2.10 -5.16
CA GLU A 75 0.92 2.08 -6.52
C GLU A 75 0.85 0.68 -7.16
N GLN A 76 1.17 -0.36 -6.40
CA GLN A 76 1.04 -1.74 -6.87
C GLN A 76 -0.41 -2.10 -7.20
N GLU A 77 -1.36 -1.69 -6.34
CA GLU A 77 -2.78 -1.96 -6.56
C GLU A 77 -3.31 -1.18 -7.78
N ARG A 78 -2.90 0.08 -7.95
CA ARG A 78 -3.22 0.86 -9.15
C ARG A 78 -2.74 0.17 -10.43
N ARG A 79 -1.51 -0.35 -10.44
CA ARG A 79 -0.96 -1.08 -11.58
C ARG A 79 -1.76 -2.35 -11.88
N ARG A 80 -2.12 -3.12 -10.85
CA ARG A 80 -2.97 -4.32 -11.00
C ARG A 80 -4.32 -3.98 -11.63
N ILE A 81 -4.99 -2.95 -11.11
CA ILE A 81 -6.29 -2.51 -11.64
C ILE A 81 -6.18 -2.04 -13.10
N GLU A 82 -5.11 -1.33 -13.47
CA GLU A 82 -4.89 -0.90 -14.85
C GLU A 82 -4.64 -2.08 -15.79
N GLU A 83 -3.86 -3.07 -15.37
CA GLU A 83 -3.63 -4.30 -16.12
C GLU A 83 -4.91 -5.12 -16.30
N GLU A 84 -5.72 -5.28 -15.24
CA GLU A 84 -7.00 -5.99 -15.32
C GLU A 84 -7.97 -5.27 -16.26
N LYS A 85 -8.08 -3.95 -16.16
CA LYS A 85 -8.89 -3.14 -17.10
C LYS A 85 -8.40 -3.28 -18.53
N ARG A 86 -7.10 -3.40 -18.75
CA ARG A 86 -6.53 -3.62 -20.09
C ARG A 86 -6.91 -5.00 -20.62
N LYS A 87 -6.69 -6.07 -19.83
CA LYS A 87 -7.06 -7.44 -20.20
C LYS A 87 -8.54 -7.56 -20.52
N PHE A 88 -9.39 -7.00 -19.67
CA PHE A 88 -10.83 -6.98 -19.91
C PHE A 88 -11.21 -6.30 -21.24
N ARG A 89 -10.59 -5.16 -21.57
CA ARG A 89 -10.84 -4.47 -22.84
C ARG A 89 -10.39 -5.31 -24.05
N GLU A 90 -9.24 -5.96 -23.96
CA GLU A 90 -8.72 -6.83 -25.02
C GLU A 90 -9.62 -8.07 -25.22
N GLU A 91 -10.10 -8.68 -24.14
CA GLU A 91 -11.06 -9.79 -24.20
C GLU A 91 -12.40 -9.38 -24.82
N GLN A 92 -12.93 -8.22 -24.42
CA GLN A 92 -14.18 -7.70 -24.99
C GLN A 92 -14.02 -7.40 -26.49
N LEU A 93 -12.89 -6.79 -26.89
CA LEU A 93 -12.61 -6.55 -28.30
C LEU A 93 -12.53 -7.87 -29.09
N ALA A 94 -11.85 -8.89 -28.55
CA ALA A 94 -11.77 -10.20 -29.19
C ALA A 94 -13.17 -10.81 -29.40
N LYS A 95 -14.04 -10.76 -28.39
CA LYS A 95 -15.43 -11.24 -28.48
C LYS A 95 -16.25 -10.48 -29.52
N VAL A 96 -16.16 -9.15 -29.55
CA VAL A 96 -16.89 -8.33 -30.55
C VAL A 96 -16.37 -8.62 -31.95
N MET A 97 -15.05 -8.76 -32.12
CA MET A 97 -14.43 -9.10 -33.40
C MET A 97 -14.82 -10.50 -33.90
N GLU A 98 -14.91 -11.49 -33.00
CA GLU A 98 -15.36 -12.84 -33.34
C GLU A 98 -16.82 -12.83 -33.82
N ASN A 99 -17.70 -12.14 -33.08
CA ASN A 99 -19.10 -11.99 -33.48
C ASN A 99 -19.25 -11.22 -34.80
N ALA A 100 -18.51 -10.13 -34.98
CA ALA A 100 -18.51 -9.36 -36.22
C ALA A 100 -18.12 -10.22 -37.43
N LYS A 101 -17.07 -11.05 -37.31
CA LYS A 101 -16.66 -11.99 -38.36
C LYS A 101 -17.76 -13.01 -38.68
N LYS A 102 -18.42 -13.58 -37.66
CA LYS A 102 -19.55 -14.52 -37.85
C LYS A 102 -20.70 -13.89 -38.64
N HIS A 103 -20.95 -12.60 -38.44
CA HIS A 103 -21.99 -11.86 -39.16
C HIS A 103 -21.52 -11.25 -40.50
N GLY A 104 -20.33 -11.59 -41.00
CA GLY A 104 -19.82 -11.15 -42.30
C GLY A 104 -19.27 -9.71 -42.32
N TYR A 105 -18.97 -9.14 -41.15
CA TYR A 105 -18.32 -7.82 -41.04
C TYR A 105 -16.79 -7.96 -41.03
N LYS A 106 -16.10 -7.00 -41.66
CA LYS A 106 -14.64 -6.85 -41.64
C LYS A 106 -14.24 -5.59 -40.88
N LEU A 107 -13.14 -5.65 -40.13
CA LEU A 107 -12.57 -4.47 -39.48
C LEU A 107 -11.97 -3.52 -40.53
N LYS A 108 -12.46 -2.28 -40.54
CA LYS A 108 -11.99 -1.22 -41.44
C LYS A 108 -11.04 -0.25 -40.73
N LYS A 109 -11.31 0.05 -39.46
CA LYS A 109 -10.47 0.94 -38.64
C LYS A 109 -10.58 0.57 -37.17
N GLU A 110 -9.46 0.64 -36.48
CA GLU A 110 -9.37 0.55 -35.02
C GLU A 110 -8.73 1.84 -34.51
N VAL A 111 -9.37 2.49 -33.56
CA VAL A 111 -8.86 3.69 -32.88
C VAL A 111 -8.80 3.39 -31.40
N ARG A 112 -7.60 3.47 -30.83
CA ARG A 112 -7.35 3.30 -29.38
C ARG A 112 -7.07 4.68 -28.80
N GLU A 113 -7.95 5.17 -27.95
CA GLU A 113 -7.81 6.43 -27.21
C GLU A 113 -7.89 6.10 -25.73
N ASP A 114 -6.77 6.23 -25.00
CA ASP A 114 -6.63 6.01 -23.55
C ASP A 114 -7.34 4.74 -23.04
N ASN A 115 -8.61 4.90 -22.64
CA ASN A 115 -9.45 3.88 -22.02
C ASN A 115 -10.49 3.25 -22.97
N THR A 116 -10.58 3.69 -24.21
CA THR A 116 -11.64 3.27 -25.14
C THR A 116 -11.04 2.72 -26.42
N ILE A 117 -11.62 1.61 -26.91
CA ILE A 117 -11.31 1.06 -28.22
C ILE A 117 -12.54 1.24 -29.11
N LYS A 118 -12.41 2.07 -30.14
CA LYS A 118 -13.43 2.28 -31.16
C LYS A 118 -13.08 1.43 -32.38
N ILE A 119 -13.99 0.56 -32.78
CA ILE A 119 -13.85 -0.28 -33.97
C ILE A 119 -14.91 0.10 -34.99
N VAL A 120 -14.48 0.33 -36.23
CA VAL A 120 -15.36 0.58 -37.39
C VAL A 120 -15.41 -0.70 -38.21
N LEU A 121 -16.60 -1.28 -38.32
CA LEU A 121 -16.86 -2.52 -39.03
C LEU A 121 -17.60 -2.24 -40.35
N GLU A 122 -17.22 -2.93 -41.42
CA GLU A 122 -17.84 -2.84 -42.74
C GLU A 122 -18.46 -4.19 -43.12
N ARG A 123 -19.74 -4.18 -43.49
CA ARG A 123 -20.47 -5.40 -43.87
C ARG A 123 -20.10 -5.79 -45.29
N ARG A 124 -19.72 -7.05 -45.52
CA ARG A 124 -19.71 -7.59 -46.88
C ARG A 124 -21.14 -7.85 -47.31
N VAL A 125 -21.63 -7.04 -48.25
CA VAL A 125 -22.83 -7.34 -49.03
C VAL A 125 -22.32 -7.89 -50.36
N TYR A 126 -22.54 -9.18 -50.61
CA TYR A 126 -22.37 -9.83 -51.90
C TYR A 126 -23.74 -10.13 -52.47
#